data_AF-A0A364H2D2-F1
#
_entry.id   AF-A0A364H2D2-F1
#
_cell.length_a   1.000
_cell.length_b   1.000
_cell.length_c   1.000
_cell.angle_alpha   90.00
_cell.angle_beta   90.00
_cell.angle_gamma   90.00
#
_symmetry.space_group_name_H-M   'P 1'
#
loop_
_entity.id
_entity.type
_entity.pdbx_description
1 polymer ?
#
loop_
_entity_poly.entity_id
_entity_poly.type
_entity_poly.pdbx_seq_one_letter_code
_entity_poly.pdbx_strand_id
1 'polypeptide(L)'
;MIAMAVTPATGFAEAAHICWITQVSRVDEGVKVDFSGNLRVLSIRRADTSEPDSGVSARRESRSAGSMQERSLVLAMGDTAAGTMSIPEDYCQYKAEVHDGQVGVTARSIMRLHGLPPTTTTEFIAAE
;
A
#
# COMPACT_ATOMS: atom_id res chain seq x y z
N MET A 1 -27.28 -35.67 12.83
CA MET A 1 -27.57 -34.32 12.32
C MET A 1 -26.30 -33.51 12.51
N ILE A 2 -25.41 -33.48 11.52
CA ILE A 2 -24.14 -32.74 11.58
C ILE A 2 -24.34 -31.53 10.67
N ALA A 3 -24.43 -30.36 11.28
CA ALA A 3 -24.56 -29.10 10.57
C ALA A 3 -23.27 -28.85 9.78
N MET A 4 -23.37 -28.91 8.46
CA MET A 4 -22.35 -28.38 7.58
C MET A 4 -22.35 -26.86 7.76
N ALA A 5 -21.28 -26.33 8.34
CA ALA A 5 -20.96 -24.90 8.22
C ALA A 5 -20.51 -24.67 6.77
N VAL A 6 -21.49 -24.53 5.87
CA VAL A 6 -21.25 -23.89 4.58
C VAL A 6 -21.05 -22.43 4.92
N THR A 7 -19.81 -21.96 4.90
CA THR A 7 -19.51 -20.52 4.92
C THR A 7 -19.79 -20.00 3.51
N PRO A 8 -20.83 -19.17 3.29
CA PRO A 8 -20.97 -18.44 2.05
C PRO A 8 -20.50 -17.01 2.32
N ALA A 9 -19.31 -16.68 1.86
CA ALA A 9 -18.97 -15.28 1.60
C ALA A 9 -18.33 -15.27 0.20
N THR A 10 -19.17 -15.21 -0.84
CA THR A 10 -19.38 -13.97 -1.61
C THR A 10 -18.03 -13.35 -1.99
N GLY A 11 -17.47 -13.61 -3.17
CA GLY A 11 -18.15 -13.30 -4.43
C GLY A 11 -18.18 -11.79 -4.66
N PHE A 12 -17.00 -11.18 -4.75
CA PHE A 12 -16.73 -9.98 -5.55
C PHE A 12 -15.49 -10.35 -6.37
N ALA A 13 -15.65 -11.03 -7.50
CA ALA A 13 -15.63 -10.35 -8.80
C ALA A 13 -14.70 -9.13 -8.75
N GLU A 14 -13.46 -9.31 -9.23
CA GLU A 14 -12.98 -8.40 -10.28
C GLU A 14 -13.01 -6.91 -9.88
N ALA A 15 -12.54 -6.56 -8.68
CA ALA A 15 -12.11 -5.20 -8.39
C ALA A 15 -10.80 -4.98 -9.18
N ALA A 16 -10.95 -4.73 -10.48
CA ALA A 16 -9.85 -4.68 -11.42
C ALA A 16 -8.78 -3.72 -10.91
N HIS A 17 -7.67 -4.30 -10.47
CA HIS A 17 -6.47 -3.62 -10.00
C HIS A 17 -6.66 -2.89 -8.66
N ILE A 18 -5.97 -3.37 -7.64
CA ILE A 18 -5.87 -2.66 -6.36
C ILE A 18 -4.41 -2.35 -6.13
N CYS A 19 -3.77 -1.77 -7.15
CA CYS A 19 -2.37 -1.38 -7.11
C CYS A 19 -1.34 -2.49 -7.35
N TRP A 20 -1.70 -3.47 -8.17
CA TRP A 20 -0.81 -4.54 -8.67
C TRP A 20 -0.15 -5.38 -7.57
N ILE A 21 -0.73 -5.41 -6.37
CA ILE A 21 -0.20 -6.18 -5.24
C ILE A 21 -0.43 -7.67 -5.50
N THR A 22 0.63 -8.46 -5.42
CA THR A 22 0.54 -9.93 -5.48
C THR A 22 0.61 -10.57 -4.11
N GLN A 23 1.37 -9.99 -3.19
CA GLN A 23 1.54 -10.52 -1.84
C GLN A 23 1.84 -9.42 -0.84
N VAL A 24 1.33 -9.61 0.39
CA VAL A 24 1.66 -8.79 1.56
C VAL A 24 2.14 -9.73 2.65
N SER A 25 3.37 -9.53 3.12
CA SER A 25 3.99 -10.41 4.12
C SER A 25 4.60 -9.60 5.25
N ARG A 26 4.55 -10.13 6.48
CA ARG A 26 5.18 -9.49 7.62
C ARG A 26 6.70 -9.69 7.61
N VAL A 27 7.44 -8.63 7.92
CA VAL A 27 8.91 -8.65 8.06
C VAL A 27 9.33 -7.89 9.33
N ASP A 28 10.57 -8.04 9.78
CA ASP A 28 11.04 -7.44 11.03
C ASP A 28 10.90 -5.90 11.05
N GLU A 29 11.05 -5.27 9.88
CA GLU A 29 10.98 -3.81 9.72
C GLU A 29 9.54 -3.28 9.51
N GLY A 30 8.54 -4.17 9.34
CA GLY A 30 7.15 -3.79 9.08
C GLY A 30 6.43 -4.75 8.14
N VAL A 31 5.99 -4.25 6.99
CA VAL A 31 5.26 -5.02 5.98
C VAL A 31 5.96 -4.91 4.62
N LYS A 32 6.21 -6.06 3.99
CA LYS A 32 6.70 -6.14 2.62
C LYS A 32 5.52 -6.35 1.67
N VAL A 33 5.47 -5.55 0.62
CA VAL A 33 4.48 -5.62 -0.45
C VAL A 33 5.20 -6.04 -1.73
N ASP A 34 4.81 -7.17 -2.31
CA ASP A 34 5.30 -7.62 -3.61
C ASP A 34 4.27 -7.27 -4.70
N PHE A 35 4.76 -6.87 -5.87
CA PHE A 35 3.93 -6.41 -6.99
C PHE A 35 4.04 -7.33 -8.21
N SER A 36 2.98 -7.38 -9.04
CA SER A 36 2.92 -8.16 -10.28
C SER A 36 3.80 -7.59 -11.41
N GLY A 37 4.55 -6.51 -11.14
CA GLY A 37 5.42 -5.83 -12.09
C GLY A 37 6.36 -4.84 -11.40
N ASN A 38 6.99 -3.97 -12.17
CA ASN A 38 7.85 -2.92 -11.62
C ASN A 38 7.00 -1.70 -11.26
N LEU A 39 6.80 -1.48 -9.97
CA LEU A 39 6.16 -0.27 -9.45
C LEU A 39 7.13 0.90 -9.57
N ARG A 40 6.68 2.01 -10.17
CA ARG A 40 7.42 3.28 -10.13
C ARG A 40 7.05 4.01 -8.84
N VAL A 41 7.93 3.99 -7.84
CA VAL A 41 7.71 4.71 -6.58
C VAL A 41 7.88 6.20 -6.81
N LEU A 42 6.85 6.98 -6.47
CA LEU A 42 6.83 8.45 -6.63
C LEU A 42 7.21 9.16 -5.33
N SER A 43 6.78 8.62 -4.19
CA SER A 43 7.10 9.19 -2.88
C SER A 43 6.91 8.18 -1.76
N ILE A 44 7.71 8.31 -0.70
CA ILE A 44 7.50 7.62 0.58
C ILE A 44 7.44 8.69 1.65
N ARG A 45 6.35 8.70 2.42
CA ARG A 45 6.19 9.50 3.64
C ARG A 45 6.33 8.56 4.81
N ARG A 46 7.33 8.81 5.65
CA ARG A 46 7.47 8.07 6.90
C ARG A 46 6.47 8.57 7.92
N ALA A 47 6.01 7.69 8.80
CA ALA A 47 5.29 8.14 9.98
C ALA A 47 6.15 9.17 10.71
N ASP A 48 5.59 10.34 11.05
CA ASP A 48 6.25 11.31 11.91
C ASP A 48 6.50 10.63 13.26
N THR A 49 7.72 10.12 13.46
CA THR A 49 8.21 9.75 14.78
C THR A 49 8.41 11.05 15.56
N SER A 50 7.30 11.55 16.09
CA SER A 50 7.30 12.65 17.05
C SER A 50 7.88 12.13 18.37
N GLU A 51 9.21 12.06 18.47
CA GLU A 51 9.89 12.34 19.72
C GLU A 51 10.40 13.78 19.65
N PRO A 52 9.93 14.69 20.53
CA PRO A 52 10.54 15.99 20.67
C PRO A 52 11.64 15.88 21.73
N ASP A 53 12.87 15.58 21.33
CA ASP A 53 14.00 16.01 22.16
C ASP A 53 15.27 16.32 21.35
N SER A 54 15.77 17.52 21.62
CA SER A 54 17.14 18.00 21.48
C SER A 54 17.92 17.72 20.19
N GLY A 55 17.82 18.68 19.27
CA GLY A 55 19.01 19.42 18.87
C GLY A 55 20.04 18.68 18.02
N VAL A 56 19.64 18.13 16.88
CA VAL A 56 20.54 18.06 15.71
C VAL A 56 19.71 18.37 14.47
N SER A 57 20.13 19.40 13.74
CA SER A 57 19.67 19.72 12.38
C SER A 57 19.98 18.56 11.45
N ALA A 58 19.16 17.52 11.51
CA ALA A 58 19.14 16.46 10.52
C ALA A 58 18.44 17.02 9.29
N ARG A 59 19.23 17.66 8.43
CA ARG A 59 19.02 17.71 6.98
C ARG A 59 19.00 16.26 6.49
N ARG A 60 17.98 15.51 6.88
CA ARG A 60 17.86 14.08 6.62
C ARG A 60 17.25 13.96 5.25
N GLU A 61 18.15 14.11 4.28
CA GLU A 61 18.16 13.40 3.01
C GLU A 61 16.78 12.85 2.65
N SER A 62 15.98 13.73 2.05
CA SER A 62 14.92 13.37 1.13
C SER A 62 15.59 12.51 0.06
N ARG A 63 15.79 11.21 0.35
CA ARG A 63 16.44 10.26 -0.55
C ARG A 63 15.56 10.16 -1.78
N SER A 64 15.99 10.92 -2.77
CA SER A 64 15.67 10.84 -4.18
C SER A 64 14.19 10.65 -4.50
N ALA A 65 13.57 11.76 -4.90
CA ALA A 65 12.55 11.78 -5.94
C ALA A 65 13.15 11.34 -7.30
N GLY A 66 13.80 10.18 -7.31
CA GLY A 66 14.21 9.44 -8.49
C GLY A 66 13.23 8.29 -8.61
N SER A 67 12.61 8.14 -9.78
CA SER A 67 11.66 7.07 -9.95
C SER A 67 12.36 5.72 -9.93
N MET A 68 12.37 5.08 -8.77
CA MET A 68 12.89 3.74 -8.59
C MET A 68 11.82 2.75 -9.01
N GLN A 69 12.20 1.81 -9.88
CA GLN A 69 11.36 0.70 -10.27
C GLN A 69 11.60 -0.44 -9.28
N GLU A 70 10.60 -0.76 -8.47
CA GLU A 70 10.71 -1.79 -7.45
C GLU A 70 9.69 -2.90 -7.70
N ARG A 71 10.11 -4.16 -7.52
CA ARG A 71 9.22 -5.32 -7.54
C ARG A 71 8.64 -5.62 -6.17
N SER A 72 9.26 -5.09 -5.14
CA SER A 72 8.82 -5.21 -3.77
C SER A 72 9.18 -3.94 -3.00
N LEU A 73 8.33 -3.57 -2.04
CA LEU A 73 8.50 -2.41 -1.20
C LEU A 73 8.33 -2.82 0.26
N VAL A 74 9.27 -2.43 1.12
CA VAL A 74 9.14 -2.60 2.57
C VAL A 74 8.70 -1.29 3.18
N LEU A 75 7.60 -1.32 3.92
CA LEU A 75 7.02 -0.18 4.62
C LEU A 75 7.06 -0.43 6.12
N ALA A 76 7.62 0.51 6.87
CA ALA A 76 7.47 0.49 8.32
C ALA A 76 6.02 0.81 8.71
N MET A 77 5.60 0.39 9.89
CA MET A 77 4.25 0.68 10.37
C MET A 77 4.01 2.20 10.44
N GLY A 78 2.91 2.64 9.85
CA GLY A 78 2.55 4.06 9.71
C GLY A 78 3.14 4.74 8.47
N ASP A 79 4.08 4.12 7.76
CA ASP A 79 4.60 4.66 6.51
C ASP A 79 3.52 4.63 5.43
N THR A 80 3.58 5.62 4.54
CA THR A 80 2.73 5.70 3.35
C THR A 80 3.60 5.88 2.11
N ALA A 81 3.47 4.99 1.13
CA ALA A 81 4.07 5.16 -0.18
C ALA A 81 3.02 5.48 -1.24
N ALA A 82 3.45 6.15 -2.30
CA ALA A 82 2.67 6.35 -3.51
C ALA A 82 3.48 5.91 -4.73
N GLY A 83 2.85 5.17 -5.63
CA GLY A 83 3.47 4.66 -6.84
C GLY A 83 2.50 4.58 -8.02
N THR A 84 3.03 4.31 -9.20
CA THR A 84 2.26 4.17 -10.45
C THR A 84 2.87 3.07 -11.31
N MET A 85 2.06 2.40 -12.12
CA MET A 85 2.49 1.60 -13.26
C MET A 85 1.81 2.17 -14.51
N SER A 86 2.44 1.99 -15.67
CA SER A 86 2.20 2.84 -16.84
C SER A 86 0.75 2.86 -17.40
N ILE A 87 -0.19 1.98 -17.00
CA ILE A 87 -1.62 1.90 -17.44
C ILE A 87 -2.42 0.98 -16.45
N PRO A 88 -3.74 1.14 -16.15
CA PRO A 88 -4.65 2.29 -16.34
C PRO A 88 -4.93 3.07 -15.03
N GLU A 89 -4.43 2.63 -13.88
CA GLU A 89 -4.53 3.38 -12.63
C GLU A 89 -3.50 4.51 -12.64
N ASP A 90 -3.91 5.75 -12.40
CA ASP A 90 -2.97 6.89 -12.44
C ASP A 90 -1.95 6.80 -11.32
N TYR A 91 -2.41 6.40 -10.14
CA TYR A 91 -1.55 6.19 -8.99
C TYR A 91 -2.22 5.37 -7.90
N CYS A 92 -1.37 4.80 -7.08
CA CYS A 92 -1.71 3.95 -5.96
C CYS A 92 -1.03 4.43 -4.70
N GLN A 93 -1.76 4.40 -3.59
CA GLN A 93 -1.23 4.69 -2.26
C GLN A 93 -1.26 3.42 -1.42
N TYR A 94 -0.19 3.20 -0.67
CA TYR A 94 0.02 2.04 0.18
C TYR A 94 0.36 2.54 1.56
N LYS A 95 -0.44 2.18 2.57
CA LYS A 95 -0.17 2.54 3.96
C LYS A 95 -0.05 1.27 4.79
N ALA A 96 1.10 1.06 5.42
CA ALA A 96 1.27 -0.04 6.37
C ALA A 96 0.59 0.33 7.70
N GLU A 97 -0.43 -0.42 8.09
CA GLU A 97 -1.18 -0.13 9.31
C GLU A 97 -1.77 -1.39 9.96
N VAL A 98 -2.28 -1.22 11.18
CA VAL A 98 -3.06 -2.24 11.86
C VAL A 98 -4.54 -1.90 11.70
N HIS A 99 -5.31 -2.80 11.10
CA HIS A 99 -6.75 -2.67 10.95
C HIS A 99 -7.41 -3.87 11.63
N ASP A 100 -8.34 -3.61 12.57
CA ASP A 100 -9.05 -4.65 13.32
C ASP A 100 -8.14 -5.73 13.95
N GLY A 101 -6.97 -5.31 14.45
CA GLY A 101 -5.98 -6.19 15.08
C GLY A 101 -5.09 -6.98 14.13
N GLN A 102 -5.27 -6.81 12.81
CA GLN A 102 -4.44 -7.44 11.78
C GLN A 102 -3.43 -6.44 11.22
N VAL A 103 -2.18 -6.88 11.08
CA VAL A 103 -1.12 -6.11 10.42
C VAL A 103 -1.27 -6.29 8.92
N GLY A 104 -1.18 -5.22 8.15
CA GLY A 104 -1.30 -5.30 6.69
C GLY A 104 -1.05 -3.96 6.02
N VAL A 105 -1.55 -3.85 4.79
CA VAL A 105 -1.48 -2.62 4.01
C VAL A 105 -2.86 -2.21 3.53
N THR A 106 -3.22 -0.97 3.79
CA THR A 106 -4.34 -0.31 3.10
C THR A 106 -3.85 0.20 1.77
N ALA A 107 -4.38 -0.38 0.70
CA ALA A 107 -4.15 0.02 -0.68
C ALA A 107 -5.31 0.91 -1.16
N ARG A 108 -4.97 2.03 -1.78
CA ARG A 108 -5.94 2.95 -2.38
C ARG A 108 -5.59 3.20 -3.84
N SER A 109 -6.39 2.66 -4.76
CA SER A 109 -6.26 2.94 -6.19
C SER A 109 -7.07 4.18 -6.55
N ILE A 110 -6.50 5.02 -7.40
CA ILE A 110 -7.12 6.26 -7.85
C ILE A 110 -6.99 6.33 -9.37
N MET A 111 -8.13 6.28 -10.04
CA MET A 111 -8.24 6.35 -11.50
C MET A 111 -8.90 7.67 -11.90
N ARG A 112 -8.20 8.47 -12.71
CA ARG A 112 -8.72 9.73 -13.26
C ARG A 112 -8.87 9.56 -14.77
N LEU A 113 -10.11 9.61 -15.23
CA LEU A 113 -10.42 9.64 -16.65
C LEU A 113 -10.80 11.06 -17.05
N HIS A 114 -10.31 11.53 -18.18
CA HIS A 114 -10.55 12.90 -18.63
C HIS A 114 -12.06 13.17 -18.79
N GLY A 115 -12.56 14.20 -18.13
CA GLY A 115 -13.98 14.57 -18.17
C GLY A 115 -14.89 13.80 -17.22
N LEU A 116 -14.35 12.91 -16.39
CA LEU A 116 -15.08 12.20 -15.33
C LEU A 116 -14.49 12.52 -13.94
N PRO A 117 -15.32 12.50 -12.88
CA PRO A 117 -14.80 12.56 -11.52
C PRO A 117 -13.86 11.36 -11.25
N PRO A 118 -12.84 11.52 -10.39
CA PRO A 118 -11.93 10.44 -10.06
C PRO A 118 -12.67 9.30 -9.35
N THR A 119 -12.40 8.08 -9.76
CA THR A 119 -12.86 6.87 -9.08
C THR A 119 -11.79 6.43 -8.11
N THR A 120 -12.18 6.15 -6.86
CA THR A 120 -11.26 5.66 -5.83
C THR A 120 -11.77 4.35 -5.25
N THR A 121 -10.90 3.35 -5.22
CA THR A 121 -11.14 2.07 -4.53
C THR A 121 -10.16 1.98 -3.37
N THR A 122 -10.59 1.44 -2.23
CA THR A 122 -9.73 1.27 -1.05
C THR A 122 -9.98 -0.11 -0.45
N GLU A 123 -8.90 -0.82 -0.15
CA GLU A 123 -8.94 -2.15 0.43
C GLU A 123 -7.81 -2.32 1.44
N PHE A 124 -8.08 -3.06 2.51
CA PHE A 124 -7.07 -3.53 3.45
C PHE A 124 -6.69 -4.97 3.11
N ILE A 125 -5.39 -5.20 2.90
CA ILE A 125 -4.83 -6.51 2.62
C ILE A 125 -3.99 -6.93 3.83
N ALA A 126 -4.45 -7.95 4.53
CA ALA A 126 -3.75 -8.51 5.68
C ALA A 126 -2.41 -9.14 5.25
N ALA A 127 -1.40 -9.01 6.10
CA ALA A 127 -0.14 -9.68 5.92
C ALA A 127 -0.26 -11.16 6.33
N GLU A 128 0.24 -12.04 5.47
CA GLU A 128 0.45 -13.46 5.78
C GLU A 128 1.67 -13.68 6.69
#